data_AF-A0AAU9SGI2-F1
#
_entry.id   AF-A0AAU9SGI2-F1
#
_cell.length_a   1.000
_cell.length_b   1.000
_cell.length_c   1.000
_cell.angle_alpha   90.00
_cell.angle_beta   90.00
_cell.angle_gamma   90.00
#
_symmetry.space_group_name_H-M   'P 1'
#
loop_
_entity.id
_entity.type
_entity.pdbx_description
1 polymer ?
#
loop_
_entity_poly.entity_id
_entity_poly.type
_entity_poly.pdbx_seq_one_letter_code
_entity_poly.pdbx_strand_id
1 'polypeptide(L)'
;MFMHGVKQPRNPWSDGPDFITQCQISPGTNHTYKVIFSTEEGTLWWHAHSDWTQSTVYGAIHILPAEGTTYPFPEPDGEHDIILEFCFSSLQYPSSSTRMGCDSCFHLQMPDNIVDEVLNRTSVLDITVRKSEH
;
A
#
# COMPACT_ATOMS: atom_id res chain seq x y z
N MET A 1 -3.04 -6.50 -4.86
CA MET A 1 -2.09 -5.50 -4.31
C MET A 1 -2.27 -4.22 -5.09
N PHE A 2 -2.33 -3.07 -4.43
CA PHE A 2 -2.50 -1.76 -5.07
C PHE A 2 -1.32 -0.83 -4.75
N MET A 3 -0.80 -0.19 -5.80
CA MET A 3 0.33 0.75 -5.72
C MET A 3 -0.22 2.18 -5.62
N HIS A 4 -0.52 2.61 -4.40
CA HIS A 4 -1.21 3.87 -4.16
C HIS A 4 -0.39 5.07 -4.66
N GLY A 5 -0.98 5.84 -5.57
CA GLY A 5 -0.35 7.03 -6.16
C GLY A 5 0.53 6.76 -7.38
N VAL A 6 0.76 5.51 -7.77
CA VAL A 6 1.42 5.18 -9.04
C VAL A 6 0.42 5.28 -10.19
N LYS A 7 0.71 6.10 -11.20
CA LYS A 7 -0.24 6.39 -12.30
C LYS A 7 -0.56 5.20 -13.22
N GLN A 8 0.32 4.19 -13.29
CA GLN A 8 0.16 3.02 -14.15
C GLN A 8 -0.26 3.35 -15.60
N PRO A 9 0.50 4.19 -16.33
CA PRO A 9 0.08 4.69 -17.65
C PRO A 9 -0.12 3.54 -18.64
N ARG A 10 -1.38 3.39 -19.11
CA ARG A 10 -1.82 2.32 -20.03
C ARG A 10 -1.64 0.90 -19.46
N ASN A 11 -1.55 0.75 -18.14
CA ASN A 11 -1.34 -0.52 -17.47
C ASN A 11 -2.34 -0.81 -16.33
N PRO A 12 -3.65 -0.79 -16.61
CA PRO A 12 -4.66 -1.03 -15.56
C PRO A 12 -4.58 -2.45 -14.98
N TRP A 13 -4.02 -3.41 -15.72
CA TRP A 13 -3.94 -4.83 -15.34
C TRP A 13 -3.08 -5.10 -14.10
N SER A 14 -2.19 -4.18 -13.75
CA SER A 14 -1.35 -4.26 -12.54
C SER A 14 -1.70 -3.16 -11.53
N ASP A 15 -2.88 -2.56 -11.66
CA ASP A 15 -3.32 -1.53 -10.73
C ASP A 15 -3.66 -2.15 -9.37
N GLY A 16 -4.51 -3.18 -9.32
CA GLY A 16 -4.74 -3.93 -8.08
C GLY A 16 -6.14 -4.03 -7.49
N PRO A 17 -7.07 -3.08 -7.71
CA PRO A 17 -8.35 -3.10 -7.02
C PRO A 17 -9.21 -4.31 -7.41
N ASP A 18 -9.61 -5.07 -6.38
CA ASP A 18 -10.44 -6.26 -6.51
C ASP A 18 -11.74 -5.96 -7.24
N PHE A 19 -12.09 -6.83 -8.21
CA PHE A 19 -13.30 -6.77 -9.04
C PHE A 19 -13.43 -5.53 -9.93
N ILE A 20 -12.41 -4.66 -9.98
CA ILE A 20 -12.32 -3.55 -10.92
C ILE A 20 -11.30 -3.85 -12.02
N THR A 21 -10.06 -4.15 -11.63
CA THR A 21 -8.96 -4.41 -12.59
C THR A 21 -8.51 -5.87 -12.61
N GLN A 22 -8.86 -6.63 -11.57
CA GLN A 22 -8.49 -8.05 -11.46
C GLN A 22 -9.44 -8.84 -10.56
N CYS A 23 -9.38 -10.17 -10.68
CA CYS A 23 -9.92 -11.08 -9.68
C CYS A 23 -8.93 -11.23 -8.50
N GLN A 24 -9.45 -11.70 -7.36
CA GLN A 24 -8.65 -12.06 -6.19
C GLN A 24 -7.63 -13.16 -6.52
N ILE A 25 -6.41 -12.99 -5.99
CA ILE A 25 -5.36 -14.02 -6.08
C ILE A 25 -5.70 -15.12 -5.08
N SER A 26 -5.96 -16.32 -5.58
CA SER A 26 -6.36 -17.45 -4.74
C SER A 26 -5.22 -17.96 -3.86
N PRO A 27 -5.51 -18.54 -2.69
CA PRO A 27 -4.49 -19.17 -1.85
C PRO A 27 -3.67 -20.21 -2.64
N GLY A 28 -2.34 -20.16 -2.50
CA GLY A 28 -1.42 -21.07 -3.19
C GLY A 28 -1.13 -20.73 -4.66
N THR A 29 -1.69 -19.64 -5.19
CA THR A 29 -1.34 -19.13 -6.53
C THR A 29 -0.47 -17.88 -6.44
N ASN A 30 0.09 -17.46 -7.57
CA ASN A 30 0.90 -16.25 -7.68
C ASN A 30 0.37 -15.34 -8.79
N HIS A 31 0.74 -14.07 -8.69
CA HIS A 31 0.50 -13.09 -9.73
C HIS A 31 1.67 -12.11 -9.79
N THR A 32 2.08 -11.73 -10.99
CA THR A 32 3.19 -10.81 -11.20
C THR A 32 2.65 -9.45 -11.58
N TYR A 33 2.91 -8.44 -10.75
CA TYR A 33 2.58 -7.06 -11.03
C TYR A 33 3.71 -6.38 -11.80
N LYS A 34 3.38 -5.69 -12.89
CA LYS A 34 4.28 -4.73 -13.53
C LYS A 34 3.97 -3.35 -12.98
N VAL A 35 4.90 -2.74 -12.25
CA VAL A 35 4.76 -1.38 -11.74
C VAL A 35 5.51 -0.43 -12.68
N ILE A 36 4.80 0.55 -13.23
CA ILE A 36 5.38 1.54 -14.15
C ILE A 36 5.43 2.88 -13.43
N PHE A 37 6.61 3.23 -12.92
CA PHE A 37 6.89 4.57 -12.43
C PHE A 37 7.13 5.52 -13.61
N SER A 38 6.53 6.70 -13.54
CA SER A 38 6.53 7.72 -14.57
C SER A 38 7.11 9.03 -14.02
N THR A 39 6.26 9.98 -13.68
CA THR A 39 6.64 11.30 -13.16
C THR A 39 6.80 11.32 -11.64
N GLU A 40 6.41 10.26 -10.95
CA GLU A 40 6.44 10.17 -9.49
C GLU A 40 7.88 10.24 -8.97
N GLU A 41 8.09 10.95 -7.87
CA GLU A 41 9.35 11.08 -7.12
C GLU A 41 8.98 11.43 -5.67
N GLY A 42 9.68 10.86 -4.70
CA GLY A 42 9.33 10.95 -3.28
C GLY A 42 8.65 9.69 -2.75
N THR A 43 7.84 9.85 -1.70
CA THR A 43 7.23 8.73 -0.96
C THR A 43 5.81 8.45 -1.44
N LEU A 44 5.56 7.22 -1.85
CA LEU A 44 4.25 6.64 -2.06
C LEU A 44 4.09 5.43 -1.10
N TRP A 45 3.03 4.66 -1.26
CA TRP A 45 2.80 3.46 -0.45
C TRP A 45 2.04 2.42 -1.26
N TRP A 46 2.11 1.18 -0.83
CA TRP A 46 1.30 0.10 -1.38
C TRP A 46 0.49 -0.56 -0.27
N HIS A 47 -0.66 -1.11 -0.63
CA HIS A 47 -1.47 -1.88 0.30
C HIS A 47 -2.24 -3.00 -0.40
N ALA A 48 -2.68 -3.99 0.35
CA ALA A 48 -3.68 -4.93 -0.15
C ALA A 48 -4.98 -4.17 -0.45
N HIS A 49 -5.65 -4.50 -1.55
CA HIS A 49 -6.88 -3.83 -1.98
C HIS A 49 -8.03 -4.83 -2.07
N SER A 50 -8.04 -5.77 -1.12
CA SER A 50 -9.02 -6.82 -0.95
C SER A 50 -9.62 -6.75 0.44
N ASP A 51 -10.94 -6.56 0.53
CA ASP A 51 -11.67 -6.41 1.80
C ASP A 51 -10.97 -5.43 2.78
N TRP A 52 -10.74 -5.86 4.02
CA TRP A 52 -10.11 -5.07 5.09
C TRP A 52 -8.61 -5.37 5.26
N THR A 53 -8.01 -6.12 4.33
CA THR A 53 -6.63 -6.61 4.49
C THR A 53 -5.57 -5.51 4.43
N GLN A 54 -5.92 -4.31 3.93
CA GLN A 54 -5.06 -3.13 4.01
C GLN A 54 -4.69 -2.71 5.43
N SER A 55 -5.43 -3.19 6.45
CA SER A 55 -5.14 -2.92 7.87
C SER A 55 -3.86 -3.58 8.38
N THR A 56 -3.33 -4.59 7.67
CA THR A 56 -2.12 -5.32 8.09
C THR A 56 -1.17 -5.65 6.94
N VAL A 57 -1.56 -5.39 5.70
CA VAL A 57 -0.76 -5.69 4.51
C VAL A 57 -0.55 -4.41 3.72
N TYR A 58 0.56 -3.74 4.01
CA TYR A 58 0.98 -2.49 3.40
C TYR A 58 2.50 -2.30 3.51
N GLY A 59 3.02 -1.27 2.85
CA GLY A 59 4.42 -0.84 2.96
C GLY A 59 4.68 0.47 2.22
N ALA A 60 5.83 1.07 2.50
CA ALA A 60 6.24 2.31 1.84
C ALA A 60 6.84 2.04 0.45
N ILE A 61 6.73 3.04 -0.43
CA ILE A 61 7.44 3.07 -1.71
C ILE A 61 8.28 4.34 -1.76
N HIS A 62 9.59 4.16 -1.88
CA HIS A 62 10.57 5.22 -2.03
C HIS A 62 10.98 5.36 -3.49
N ILE A 63 10.66 6.49 -4.11
CA ILE A 63 11.04 6.80 -5.48
C ILE A 63 12.13 7.87 -5.43
N LEU A 64 13.37 7.42 -5.59
CA LEU A 64 14.54 8.28 -5.57
C LEU A 64 14.60 9.18 -6.81
N PRO A 65 15.35 10.30 -6.76
CA PRO A 65 15.61 11.12 -7.93
C PRO A 65 16.21 10.25 -9.04
N ALA A 66 15.86 10.57 -10.28
CA ALA A 66 16.42 9.89 -11.44
C ALA A 66 17.96 9.88 -11.39
N GLU A 67 18.57 8.90 -12.05
CA GLU A 67 20.02 8.89 -12.20
C GLU A 67 20.50 10.23 -12.79
N GLY A 68 21.54 10.83 -12.20
CA GLY A 68 22.05 12.13 -12.61
C GLY A 68 21.30 13.35 -12.04
N THR A 69 20.16 13.16 -11.34
CA THR A 69 19.45 14.26 -10.66
C THR A 69 19.60 14.19 -9.14
N THR A 70 19.23 15.28 -8.46
CA THR A 70 19.27 15.41 -7.00
C THR A 70 17.98 16.03 -6.49
N TYR A 71 17.69 15.85 -5.21
CA TYR A 71 16.58 16.53 -4.57
C TYR A 71 16.77 18.06 -4.60
N PRO A 72 15.68 18.85 -4.59
CA PRO A 72 15.75 20.31 -4.57
C PRO A 72 16.15 20.89 -3.20
N PHE A 73 16.77 20.07 -2.35
CA PHE A 73 17.19 20.38 -0.99
C PHE A 73 18.52 19.67 -0.66
N PRO A 74 19.30 20.15 0.33
CA PRO A 74 20.53 19.49 0.77
C PRO A 74 20.26 18.05 1.23
N GLU A 75 21.25 17.17 1.05
CA GLU A 75 21.15 15.78 1.50
C GLU A 75 20.82 15.72 3.00
N PRO A 76 19.76 15.01 3.40
CA PRO A 76 19.37 14.90 4.80
C PRO A 76 20.37 14.04 5.57
N ASP A 77 20.50 14.28 6.88
CA ASP A 77 21.35 13.46 7.77
C ASP A 77 20.85 12.01 7.90
N GLY A 78 19.58 11.77 7.59
CA GLY A 78 18.95 10.45 7.58
C GLY A 78 17.50 10.51 7.10
N GLU A 79 16.98 9.36 6.68
CA GLU A 79 15.60 9.18 6.22
C GLU A 79 14.92 8.10 7.07
N HIS A 80 13.68 8.35 7.49
CA HIS A 80 12.90 7.45 8.33
C HIS A 80 11.46 7.40 7.84
N ASP A 81 10.93 6.19 7.75
CA ASP A 81 9.52 5.97 7.49
C ASP A 81 8.71 6.08 8.78
N ILE A 82 7.60 6.82 8.68
CA ILE A 82 6.60 6.99 9.72
C ILE A 82 5.28 6.59 9.08
N ILE A 83 4.78 5.40 9.39
CA ILE A 83 3.50 4.91 8.90
C ILE A 83 2.47 5.06 10.02
N LEU A 84 1.39 5.76 9.70
CA LEU A 84 0.26 5.97 10.62
C LEU A 84 -0.85 4.99 10.28
N GLU A 85 -1.21 4.16 11.25
CA GLU A 85 -2.24 3.15 11.11
C GLU A 85 -3.24 3.16 12.27
N PHE A 86 -4.33 2.42 12.07
CA PHE A 86 -5.33 2.18 13.10
C PHE A 86 -5.34 0.68 13.44
N CYS A 87 -5.17 0.37 14.72
CA CYS A 87 -5.17 -1.00 15.20
C CYS A 87 -6.48 -1.35 15.91
N PHE A 88 -6.91 -2.60 15.73
CA PHE A 88 -8.06 -3.19 16.41
C PHE A 88 -7.57 -4.38 17.25
N SER A 89 -7.86 -4.36 18.54
CA SER A 89 -7.44 -5.33 19.56
C SER A 89 -8.21 -6.65 19.52
N SER A 90 -9.39 -6.65 18.89
CA SER A 90 -10.20 -7.85 18.71
C SER A 90 -10.20 -8.26 17.23
N LEU A 91 -10.29 -9.57 16.97
CA LEU A 91 -10.64 -10.11 15.65
C LEU A 91 -12.10 -9.80 15.27
N GLN A 92 -12.64 -8.66 15.69
CA GLN A 92 -13.77 -8.02 15.01
C GLN A 92 -13.26 -7.35 13.71
N TYR A 93 -12.27 -7.95 13.04
CA TYR A 93 -12.35 -7.99 11.58
C TYR A 93 -13.77 -8.43 11.27
N PRO A 94 -14.54 -7.72 10.44
CA PRO A 94 -15.70 -8.33 9.84
C PRO A 94 -15.15 -9.55 9.09
N SER A 95 -15.17 -10.71 9.73
CA SER A 95 -14.76 -11.96 9.13
C SER A 95 -15.50 -12.05 7.81
N SER A 96 -14.92 -12.66 6.80
CA SER A 96 -15.62 -12.97 5.55
C SER A 96 -16.94 -13.74 5.76
N SER A 97 -17.18 -14.27 6.98
CA SER A 97 -18.45 -14.83 7.45
C SER A 97 -19.52 -13.78 7.78
N THR A 98 -19.16 -12.56 8.12
CA THR A 98 -20.05 -11.39 8.18
C THR A 98 -19.73 -10.51 6.99
N ARG A 99 -20.16 -10.92 5.79
CA ARG A 99 -20.29 -9.98 4.67
C ARG A 99 -20.97 -8.74 5.24
N MET A 100 -20.31 -7.60 5.14
CA MET A 100 -20.92 -6.31 5.44
C MET A 100 -21.96 -6.10 4.33
N GLY A 101 -23.10 -6.76 4.49
CA GLY A 101 -24.18 -6.75 3.52
C GLY A 101 -24.76 -5.35 3.48
N CYS A 102 -25.13 -4.90 2.29
CA CYS A 102 -25.82 -3.62 2.09
C CYS A 102 -27.14 -3.51 2.87
N ASP A 103 -27.62 -4.61 3.46
CA ASP A 103 -28.91 -4.74 4.15
C ASP A 103 -28.84 -4.50 5.67
N SER A 104 -27.66 -4.27 6.24
CA SER A 104 -27.51 -4.02 7.68
C SER A 104 -26.77 -2.72 7.97
N CYS A 105 -27.44 -1.78 8.64
CA CYS A 105 -26.81 -0.61 9.25
C CYS A 105 -25.97 -1.04 10.46
N PHE A 106 -24.79 -1.62 10.21
CA PHE A 106 -23.82 -1.87 11.26
C PHE A 106 -23.01 -0.60 11.52
N HIS A 107 -22.88 -0.22 12.80
CA HIS A 107 -21.97 0.84 13.21
C HIS A 107 -20.54 0.30 13.09
N LEU A 108 -19.70 0.94 12.28
CA LEU A 108 -18.28 0.62 12.24
C LEU A 108 -17.69 0.90 13.63
N GLN A 109 -17.02 -0.10 14.21
CA GLN A 109 -16.34 0.09 15.48
C GLN A 109 -15.19 1.09 15.28
N MET A 110 -15.05 2.05 16.22
CA MET A 110 -13.89 2.93 16.24
C MET A 110 -12.63 2.12 16.55
N PRO A 111 -11.48 2.46 15.95
CA PRO A 111 -10.23 1.78 16.24
C PRO A 111 -9.82 1.97 17.69
N ASP A 112 -9.13 0.98 18.24
CA ASP A 112 -8.76 0.99 19.65
C ASP A 112 -7.59 1.95 19.90
N ASN A 113 -6.65 2.04 18.95
CA ASN A 113 -5.50 2.94 19.02
C ASN A 113 -5.07 3.42 17.63
N ILE A 114 -4.41 4.58 17.61
CA ILE A 114 -3.53 4.99 16.50
C ILE A 114 -2.15 4.43 16.80
N VAL A 115 -1.53 3.79 15.82
CA VAL A 115 -0.14 3.33 15.92
C VAL A 115 0.71 4.20 15.00
N ASP A 116 1.83 4.66 15.54
CA ASP A 116 2.92 5.28 14.80
C ASP A 116 4.06 4.28 14.79
N GLU A 117 4.32 3.69 13.62
CA GLU A 117 5.26 2.60 13.49
C GLU A 117 6.56 3.12 12.85
N VAL A 118 7.55 3.42 13.68
CA VAL A 118 8.96 3.55 13.25
C VAL A 118 9.49 2.13 13.02
N LEU A 119 9.08 1.51 11.91
CA LEU A 119 9.52 0.24 11.29
C LEU A 119 10.04 -0.91 12.20
N ASN A 120 9.63 -1.00 13.47
CA ASN A 120 10.08 -2.06 14.39
C ASN A 120 9.02 -3.16 14.59
N ARG A 121 7.86 -2.99 13.95
CA ARG A 121 6.87 -4.02 13.67
C ARG A 121 6.32 -3.77 12.23
N THR A 122 6.04 -4.87 11.56
CA THR A 122 5.14 -5.13 10.42
C THR A 122 4.85 -4.13 9.26
N SER A 123 5.85 -3.47 8.65
CA SER A 123 5.79 -3.33 7.17
C SER A 123 6.09 -4.70 6.55
N VAL A 124 5.28 -5.15 5.59
CA VAL A 124 5.51 -6.48 4.97
C VAL A 124 6.76 -6.42 4.09
N LEU A 125 6.98 -5.29 3.40
CA LEU A 125 8.15 -4.98 2.58
C LEU A 125 8.13 -3.52 2.12
N ASP A 126 9.22 -2.79 2.31
CA ASP A 126 9.40 -1.47 1.70
C ASP A 126 10.08 -1.59 0.33
N ILE A 127 9.64 -0.76 -0.63
CA ILE A 127 10.10 -0.81 -2.02
C ILE A 127 10.88 0.47 -2.32
N THR A 128 12.18 0.36 -2.57
CA THR A 128 12.99 1.50 -3.04
C THR A 128 13.34 1.32 -4.51
N VAL A 129 13.05 2.34 -5.32
CA VAL A 129 13.35 2.36 -6.76
C VAL A 129 14.04 3.65 -7.16
N ARG A 130 14.90 3.54 -8.18
CA ARG A 130 15.47 4.69 -8.89
C ARG A 130 15.16 4.55 -10.37
N LYS A 131 14.72 5.65 -10.98
CA LYS A 131 14.46 5.71 -12.43
C LYS A 131 15.80 5.84 -13.16
N SER A 132 16.10 4.90 -14.06
CA SER A 132 17.20 5.05 -15.03
C SER A 132 16.84 6.09 -16.07
N GLU A 133 17.83 6.84 -16.58
CA GLU A 133 17.60 7.67 -17.76
C GLU A 133 17.13 6.80 -18.95
N HIS A 134 16.12 7.27 -19.69
CA HIS A 134 15.70 6.78 -21.00
C HIS A 134 15.59 7.97 -21.94
#